data_AF-A0A932ILD1-F1
#
_entry.id   AF-A0A932ILD1-F1
#
_cell.length_a   1.000
_cell.length_b   1.000
_cell.length_c   1.000
_cell.angle_alpha   90.00
_cell.angle_beta   90.00
_cell.angle_gamma   90.00
#
_symmetry.space_group_name_H-M   'P 1'
#
loop_
_entity.id
_entity.type
_entity.pdbx_description
1 polymer ?
#
loop_
_entity_poly.entity_id
_entity_poly.type
_entity_poly.pdbx_seq_one_letter_code
_entity_poly.pdbx_strand_id
1 'polypeptide(L)'
;MRLITVLAAGLLACTALAESKSKVAPEYTLTSGSEPAQVTAGSEARYAITIAPKAPWVFKITTPLKIVLTASDQVKLAKRDLDAKDIVDAGAEPKSVATTFTASAKGEHKIAADLAFFLCTDEVCKRYTDKIETKVRAK
;
A
#
# COMPACT_ATOMS: atom_id res chain seq x y z
N MET A 1 -15.73 -42.60 -50.48
CA MET A 1 -15.64 -43.58 -49.38
C MET A 1 -14.24 -43.52 -48.79
N ARG A 2 -14.15 -43.38 -47.45
CA ARG A 2 -12.95 -43.34 -46.55
C ARG A 2 -12.22 -41.98 -46.48
N LEU A 3 -12.53 -41.07 -45.54
CA LEU A 3 -12.18 -41.00 -44.10
C LEU A 3 -10.67 -41.06 -43.81
N ILE A 4 -10.06 -39.90 -43.55
CA ILE A 4 -8.91 -39.77 -42.64
C ILE A 4 -9.13 -38.56 -41.74
N THR A 5 -9.43 -38.89 -40.49
CA THR A 5 -9.53 -38.04 -39.31
C THR A 5 -8.12 -37.68 -38.84
N VAL A 6 -7.81 -36.40 -38.64
CA VAL A 6 -6.66 -35.99 -37.82
C VAL A 6 -7.16 -35.04 -36.74
N LEU A 7 -7.23 -35.59 -35.54
CA LEU A 7 -7.42 -34.91 -34.26
C LEU A 7 -6.20 -34.00 -34.03
N ALA A 8 -6.40 -32.69 -33.94
CA ALA A 8 -5.40 -31.78 -33.39
C ALA A 8 -5.91 -31.29 -32.03
N ALA A 9 -5.29 -31.80 -30.97
CA ALA A 9 -5.52 -31.40 -29.58
C ALA A 9 -5.01 -29.95 -29.39
N GLY A 10 -5.93 -29.00 -29.26
CA GLY A 10 -5.65 -27.61 -28.94
C GLY A 10 -5.66 -27.38 -27.43
N LEU A 11 -4.50 -27.03 -26.89
CA LEU A 11 -4.15 -26.79 -25.49
C LEU A 11 -5.25 -26.09 -24.65
N LEU A 12 -5.59 -26.70 -23.51
CA LEU A 12 -6.12 -26.00 -22.34
C LEU A 12 -5.02 -25.05 -21.80
N ALA A 13 -5.15 -23.75 -22.04
CA ALA A 13 -4.43 -22.74 -21.28
C ALA A 13 -5.22 -22.46 -19.99
N CYS A 14 -4.90 -23.18 -18.93
CA CYS A 14 -5.39 -22.89 -17.58
C CYS A 14 -4.74 -21.57 -17.13
N THR A 15 -5.44 -20.44 -17.25
CA THR A 15 -5.02 -19.17 -16.66
C THR A 15 -5.14 -19.29 -15.15
N ALA A 16 -4.06 -19.73 -14.51
CA ALA A 16 -3.91 -19.64 -13.07
C ALA A 16 -3.86 -18.16 -12.68
N LEU A 17 -5.02 -17.59 -12.33
CA LEU A 17 -5.10 -16.36 -11.57
C LEU A 17 -4.50 -16.65 -10.20
N ALA A 18 -3.23 -16.28 -10.02
CA ALA A 18 -2.58 -16.31 -8.72
C ALA A 18 -3.26 -15.27 -7.81
N GLU A 19 -4.29 -15.70 -7.09
CA GLU A 19 -4.86 -14.94 -5.98
C GLU A 19 -3.79 -14.79 -4.90
N SER A 20 -3.14 -13.63 -4.92
CA SER A 20 -2.16 -13.23 -3.92
C SER A 20 -2.91 -12.93 -2.62
N LYS A 21 -3.18 -13.96 -1.81
CA LYS A 21 -3.71 -13.76 -0.46
C LYS A 21 -2.67 -12.99 0.35
N SER A 22 -2.91 -11.70 0.54
CA SER A 22 -2.09 -10.88 1.43
C SER A 22 -2.17 -11.46 2.84
N LYS A 23 -1.04 -12.00 3.32
CA LYS A 23 -0.93 -12.62 4.64
C LYS A 23 -0.91 -11.49 5.66
N VAL A 24 -2.07 -11.20 6.26
CA VAL A 24 -2.18 -10.21 7.34
C VAL A 24 -1.27 -10.66 8.49
N ALA A 25 -0.23 -9.87 8.78
CA ALA A 25 0.67 -10.14 9.88
C ALA A 25 -0.05 -9.92 11.22
N PRO A 26 -0.04 -10.88 12.17
CA PRO A 26 -0.70 -10.69 13.46
C PRO A 26 -0.10 -9.54 14.29
N GLU A 27 1.16 -9.17 14.06
CA GLU A 27 1.94 -8.24 14.89
C GLU A 27 1.57 -6.76 14.74
N TYR A 28 0.81 -6.38 13.71
CA TYR A 28 0.40 -4.99 13.50
C TYR A 28 -0.93 -4.88 12.76
N THR A 29 -1.43 -3.66 12.62
CA THR A 29 -2.41 -3.29 11.60
C THR A 29 -1.86 -2.18 10.72
N LEU A 30 -2.27 -2.19 9.45
CA LEU A 30 -2.00 -1.13 8.48
C LEU A 30 -3.32 -0.49 8.09
N THR A 31 -3.37 0.84 8.15
CA THR A 31 -4.47 1.62 7.60
C THR A 31 -3.92 2.74 6.74
N SER A 32 -4.73 3.21 5.81
CA SER A 32 -4.36 4.26 4.87
C SER A 32 -5.59 5.03 4.44
N GLY A 33 -5.44 6.32 4.17
CA GLY A 33 -6.56 7.16 3.78
C GLY A 33 -6.13 8.53 3.31
N SER A 34 -7.08 9.27 2.75
CA SER A 34 -6.91 10.69 2.45
C SER A 34 -7.61 11.55 3.49
N GLU A 35 -7.06 12.73 3.71
CA GLU A 35 -7.67 13.80 4.48
C GLU A 35 -7.70 15.08 3.64
N PRO A 36 -8.90 15.59 3.28
CA PRO A 36 -10.22 15.01 3.55
C PRO A 36 -10.48 13.70 2.77
N ALA A 37 -11.50 12.93 3.18
CA ALA A 37 -11.89 11.67 2.53
C ALA A 37 -12.41 11.84 1.09
N GLN A 38 -12.92 13.03 0.76
CA GLN A 38 -13.28 13.42 -0.62
C GLN A 38 -12.62 14.76 -0.94
N VAL A 39 -11.83 14.77 -2.01
CA VAL A 39 -11.01 15.92 -2.41
C VAL A 39 -11.63 16.58 -3.63
N THR A 40 -11.56 17.89 -3.75
CA THR A 40 -11.97 18.55 -5.01
C THR A 40 -10.94 18.23 -6.08
N ALA A 41 -11.37 17.85 -7.29
CA ALA A 41 -10.44 17.61 -8.40
C ALA A 41 -9.54 18.85 -8.63
N GLY A 42 -8.24 18.62 -8.79
CA GLY A 42 -7.21 19.66 -8.93
C GLY A 42 -6.74 20.29 -7.60
N SER A 43 -7.36 19.96 -6.47
CA SER A 43 -6.91 20.43 -5.15
C SER A 43 -5.91 19.46 -4.52
N GLU A 44 -4.99 20.01 -3.75
CA GLU A 44 -4.08 19.23 -2.92
C GLU A 44 -4.82 18.66 -1.69
N ALA A 45 -4.49 17.43 -1.32
CA ALA A 45 -4.99 16.78 -0.13
C ALA A 45 -3.91 15.91 0.51
N ARG A 46 -4.07 15.59 1.79
CA ARG A 46 -3.15 14.73 2.53
C ARG A 46 -3.46 13.26 2.27
N TYR A 47 -2.42 12.45 2.13
CA TYR A 47 -2.50 11.00 2.19
C TYR A 47 -1.59 10.50 3.31
N ALA A 48 -2.09 9.58 4.12
CA ALA A 48 -1.35 9.02 5.23
C ALA A 48 -1.48 7.50 5.28
N ILE A 49 -0.41 6.84 5.72
CA ILE A 49 -0.38 5.43 6.09
C ILE A 49 -0.02 5.33 7.55
N THR A 50 -0.79 4.55 8.30
CA THR A 50 -0.60 4.34 9.74
C THR A 50 -0.19 2.90 9.99
N ILE A 51 0.91 2.74 10.72
CA ILE A 51 1.43 1.46 11.20
C ILE A 51 1.15 1.41 12.70
N ALA A 52 0.26 0.50 13.11
CA ALA A 52 -0.10 0.30 14.50
C ALA A 52 0.41 -1.06 14.98
N PRO A 53 1.56 -1.10 15.69
CA PRO A 53 2.05 -2.32 16.31
C PRO A 53 1.05 -2.86 17.35
N LYS A 54 1.03 -4.17 17.53
CA LYS A 54 0.32 -4.83 18.64
C LYS A 54 1.33 -5.35 19.64
N ALA A 55 1.03 -5.23 20.93
CA ALA A 55 1.89 -5.72 22.00
C ALA A 55 2.28 -7.21 21.76
N PRO A 56 3.54 -7.60 22.02
CA PRO A 56 4.61 -6.80 22.64
C PRO A 56 5.45 -5.96 21.66
N TRP A 57 5.00 -5.80 20.42
CA TRP A 57 5.75 -5.09 19.38
C TRP A 57 5.61 -3.58 19.50
N VAL A 58 6.70 -2.86 19.24
CA VAL A 58 6.75 -1.39 19.18
C VAL A 58 7.43 -0.90 17.91
N PHE A 59 7.04 0.28 17.44
CA PHE A 59 7.70 0.95 16.32
C PHE A 59 8.76 1.93 16.84
N LYS A 60 10.04 1.63 16.63
CA LYS A 60 11.15 2.53 16.96
C LYS A 60 11.55 3.37 15.74
N ILE A 61 11.46 4.70 15.84
CA ILE A 61 11.81 5.62 14.74
C ILE A 61 13.28 5.56 14.31
N THR A 62 14.14 4.97 15.15
CA THR A 62 15.55 4.74 14.86
C THR A 62 15.78 3.55 13.94
N THR A 63 14.76 2.72 13.70
CA THR A 63 14.85 1.59 12.77
C THR A 63 14.52 2.03 11.33
N PRO A 64 15.06 1.35 10.31
CA PRO A 64 14.80 1.72 8.92
C PRO A 64 13.31 1.64 8.56
N LEU A 65 12.81 2.71 7.95
CA LEU A 65 11.49 2.77 7.34
C LEU A 65 11.65 3.15 5.87
N LYS A 66 11.00 2.38 4.99
CA LYS A 66 10.86 2.70 3.57
C LYS A 66 9.43 2.43 3.12
N ILE A 67 8.83 3.43 2.50
CA ILE A 67 7.52 3.29 1.85
C ILE A 67 7.67 3.83 0.43
N VAL A 68 7.28 3.05 -0.57
CA VAL A 68 7.28 3.47 -1.97
C VAL A 68 5.85 3.55 -2.44
N LEU A 69 5.44 4.74 -2.86
CA LEU A 69 4.10 5.02 -3.35
C LEU A 69 4.02 4.98 -4.88
N THR A 70 2.93 4.41 -5.35
CA THR A 70 2.47 4.47 -6.73
C THR A 70 1.03 4.96 -6.76
N ALA A 71 0.63 5.59 -7.85
CA ALA A 71 -0.73 6.10 -8.00
C ALA A 71 -1.20 5.94 -9.45
N SER A 72 -2.52 5.95 -9.66
CA SER A 72 -3.11 6.00 -11.00
C SER A 72 -2.68 7.26 -11.76
N ASP A 73 -2.72 7.22 -13.09
CA ASP A 73 -2.19 8.29 -13.98
C ASP A 73 -2.73 9.69 -13.70
N GLN A 74 -3.95 9.78 -13.15
CA GLN A 74 -4.62 11.03 -12.80
C GLN A 74 -4.34 11.52 -11.38
N VAL A 75 -3.42 10.88 -10.65
CA VAL A 75 -2.99 11.27 -9.30
C VAL A 75 -1.50 11.59 -9.30
N LYS A 76 -1.19 12.84 -8.95
CA LYS A 76 0.17 13.30 -8.70
C LYS A 76 0.46 13.24 -7.20
N LEU A 77 1.51 12.52 -6.82
CA LEU A 77 2.04 12.50 -5.45
C LEU A 77 3.12 13.57 -5.32
N ALA A 78 3.12 14.34 -4.22
CA ALA A 78 4.20 15.29 -3.95
C ALA A 78 5.53 14.59 -3.64
N LYS A 79 5.46 13.47 -2.90
CA LYS A 79 6.60 12.60 -2.62
C LYS A 79 6.18 11.13 -2.78
N ARG A 80 7.05 10.32 -3.37
CA ARG A 80 6.79 8.89 -3.64
C ARG A 80 7.53 7.97 -2.70
N ASP A 81 8.78 8.29 -2.40
CA ASP A 81 9.59 7.56 -1.44
C ASP A 81 9.48 8.25 -0.08
N LEU A 82 8.82 7.60 0.89
CA LEU A 82 8.69 8.08 2.26
C LEU A 82 9.61 7.30 3.20
N ASP A 83 10.14 7.98 4.19
CA ASP A 83 11.02 7.43 5.21
C ASP A 83 10.68 7.98 6.61
N ALA A 84 11.54 7.71 7.60
CA ALA A 84 11.32 8.14 8.98
C ALA A 84 11.17 9.67 9.16
N LYS A 85 11.66 10.49 8.21
CA LYS A 85 11.52 11.96 8.25
C LYS A 85 10.11 12.43 7.88
N ASP A 86 9.32 11.58 7.25
CA ASP A 86 7.94 11.88 6.84
C ASP A 86 6.91 11.40 7.88
N ILE A 87 7.38 10.92 9.05
CA ILE A 87 6.53 10.62 10.19
C ILE A 87 5.92 11.93 10.72
N VAL A 88 4.60 11.94 10.84
CA VAL A 88 3.82 13.13 11.23
C VAL A 88 4.09 13.56 12.66
N ASP A 89 4.12 12.59 13.57
CA ASP A 89 4.42 12.77 14.98
C ASP A 89 5.31 11.62 15.46
N ALA A 90 6.58 11.94 15.73
CA ALA A 90 7.56 10.97 16.18
C ALA A 90 7.29 10.46 17.60
N GLY A 91 6.46 11.15 18.40
CA GLY A 91 6.07 10.76 19.76
C GLY A 91 4.79 9.92 19.83
N ALA A 92 3.88 10.03 18.85
CA ALA A 92 2.59 9.32 18.85
C ALA A 92 2.72 7.82 18.58
N GLU A 93 1.87 6.99 19.18
CA GLU A 93 1.67 5.60 18.77
C GLU A 93 0.16 5.38 18.58
N PRO A 94 -0.30 4.95 17.38
CA PRO A 94 0.47 4.44 16.23
C PRO A 94 1.23 5.51 15.44
N LYS A 95 2.21 5.08 14.62
CA LYS A 95 3.00 5.99 13.76
C LYS A 95 2.30 6.19 12.43
N SER A 96 2.12 7.44 12.02
CA SER A 96 1.62 7.81 10.70
C SER A 96 2.70 8.49 9.86
N VAL A 97 2.79 8.10 8.60
CA VAL A 97 3.70 8.66 7.59
C VAL A 97 2.85 9.29 6.51
N ALA A 98 3.15 10.52 6.10
CA ALA A 98 2.26 11.27 5.21
C ALA A 98 2.99 11.99 4.06
N THR A 99 2.23 12.19 2.99
CA THR A 99 2.56 13.08 1.87
C THR A 99 1.29 13.82 1.45
N THR A 100 1.39 14.73 0.49
CA THR A 100 0.24 15.26 -0.23
C THR A 100 0.09 14.63 -1.61
N PHE A 101 -1.11 14.72 -2.17
CA PHE A 101 -1.44 14.33 -3.53
C PHE A 101 -2.46 15.28 -4.16
N THR A 102 -2.53 15.27 -5.49
CA THR A 102 -3.54 15.97 -6.27
C THR A 102 -4.14 15.02 -7.30
N ALA A 103 -5.46 14.86 -7.28
CA ALA A 103 -6.18 14.11 -8.31
C ALA A 103 -6.72 15.08 -9.39
N SER A 104 -6.31 14.93 -10.64
CA SER A 104 -6.65 15.86 -11.72
C SER A 104 -8.06 15.66 -12.30
N ALA A 105 -8.67 14.49 -12.07
CA ALA A 105 -10.00 14.16 -12.56
C ALA A 105 -10.93 13.73 -11.42
N LYS A 106 -12.23 13.88 -11.61
CA LYS A 106 -13.26 13.38 -10.69
C LYS A 106 -13.34 11.86 -10.73
N GLY A 107 -13.78 11.25 -9.64
CA GLY A 107 -13.99 9.80 -9.55
C GLY A 107 -13.12 9.11 -8.49
N GLU A 108 -13.12 7.79 -8.52
CA GLU A 108 -12.24 6.97 -7.69
C GLU A 108 -10.88 6.81 -8.37
N HIS A 109 -9.83 7.05 -7.60
CA HIS A 109 -8.44 6.83 -7.97
C HIS A 109 -7.78 5.90 -6.98
N LYS A 110 -6.58 5.45 -7.30
CA LYS A 110 -5.85 4.48 -6.49
C LYS A 110 -4.48 5.00 -6.13
N ILE A 111 -4.11 4.85 -4.86
CA ILE A 111 -2.74 4.97 -4.36
C ILE A 111 -2.37 3.62 -3.77
N ALA A 112 -1.24 3.05 -4.19
CA ALA A 112 -0.71 1.81 -3.64
C ALA A 112 0.66 2.07 -3.01
N ALA A 113 0.95 1.35 -1.93
CA ALA A 113 2.17 1.49 -1.16
C ALA A 113 2.85 0.15 -0.94
N ASP A 114 4.14 0.08 -1.25
CA ASP A 114 5.02 -1.00 -0.85
C ASP A 114 5.81 -0.55 0.40
N LEU A 115 5.66 -1.27 1.51
CA LEU A 115 6.26 -0.92 2.79
C LEU A 115 7.38 -1.90 3.15
N ALA A 116 8.43 -1.38 3.76
CA ALA A 116 9.41 -2.12 4.53
C ALA A 116 9.73 -1.37 5.83
N PHE A 117 9.53 -2.02 6.96
CA PHE A 117 9.71 -1.42 8.28
C PHE A 117 10.14 -2.47 9.30
N PHE A 118 10.50 -2.04 10.50
CA PHE A 118 10.86 -2.93 11.60
C PHE A 118 9.94 -2.69 12.78
N LEU A 119 9.51 -3.78 13.40
CA LEU A 119 8.92 -3.74 14.73
C LEU A 119 9.85 -4.48 15.68
N CYS A 120 9.93 -4.00 16.90
CA CYS A 120 10.82 -4.56 17.90
C CYS A 120 10.03 -5.01 19.13
N THR A 121 10.52 -6.04 19.79
CA THR A 121 10.29 -6.30 21.22
C THR A 121 11.52 -5.82 21.98
N ASP A 122 11.60 -6.14 23.28
CA ASP A 122 12.81 -5.90 24.08
C ASP A 122 13.99 -6.78 23.65
N GLU A 123 13.72 -7.93 23.03
CA GLU A 123 14.73 -8.92 22.68
C GLU A 123 15.17 -8.84 21.21
N VAL A 124 14.25 -8.51 20.30
CA VAL A 124 14.49 -8.63 18.86
C VAL A 124 13.79 -7.53 18.06
N CYS A 125 14.44 -7.07 16.99
CA CYS A 125 13.82 -6.28 15.94
C CYS A 125 13.63 -7.14 14.68
N LYS A 126 12.38 -7.26 14.22
CA LYS A 126 12.02 -8.03 13.04
C LYS A 126 11.62 -7.10 11.90
N ARG A 127 12.13 -7.38 10.71
CA ARG A 127 11.74 -6.67 9.48
C ARG A 127 10.43 -7.23 8.94
N TYR A 128 9.56 -6.33 8.51
CA TYR A 128 8.32 -6.62 7.82
C TYR A 128 8.31 -5.96 6.45
N THR A 129 7.65 -6.62 5.49
CA THR A 129 7.34 -6.07 4.18
C THR A 129 5.87 -6.33 3.89
N ASP A 130 5.14 -5.30 3.48
CA ASP A 130 3.71 -5.39 3.24
C ASP A 130 3.28 -4.45 2.12
N LYS A 131 2.06 -4.65 1.62
CA LYS A 131 1.46 -3.81 0.59
C LYS A 131 0.08 -3.37 1.01
N ILE A 132 -0.23 -2.10 0.78
CA ILE A 132 -1.60 -1.59 0.97
C ILE A 132 -2.03 -0.80 -0.25
N GLU A 133 -3.31 -0.89 -0.55
CA GLU A 133 -3.94 -0.19 -1.65
C GLU A 133 -5.12 0.61 -1.10
N THR A 134 -5.18 1.87 -1.48
CA THR A 134 -6.18 2.81 -1.00
C THR A 134 -6.90 3.42 -2.19
N LYS A 135 -8.23 3.39 -2.15
CA LYS A 135 -9.04 4.22 -3.02
C LYS A 135 -9.11 5.63 -2.46
N VAL A 136 -8.81 6.64 -3.29
CA VAL A 136 -9.02 8.05 -2.97
C VAL A 136 -10.04 8.64 -3.93
N ARG A 137 -10.94 9.48 -3.44
CA ARG A 137 -12.08 9.97 -4.23
C ARG A 137 -11.97 11.47 -4.48
N ALA A 138 -12.04 11.85 -5.75
CA ALA A 138 -12.13 13.22 -6.19
C ALA A 138 -13.56 13.58 -6.63
N LYS A 139 -14.05 14.77 -6.28
CA LYS A 139 -15.38 15.29 -6.62
C LYS A 139 -15.33 16.56 -7.47
#